data_AF-A0A9P9G0M8-F1
#
_entry.id   AF-A0A9P9G0M8-F1
#
_cell.length_a   1.000
_cell.length_b   1.000
_cell.length_c   1.000
_cell.angle_alpha   90.00
_cell.angle_beta   90.00
_cell.angle_gamma   90.00
#
_symmetry.space_group_name_H-M   'P 1'
#
loop_
_entity.id
_entity.type
_entity.pdbx_description
1 polymer ?
#
loop_
_entity_poly.entity_id
_entity_poly.type
_entity_poly.pdbx_seq_one_letter_code
_entity_poly.pdbx_strand_id
1 'polypeptide(L)'
;MARPGGWNLNGLEFSQEHEVRALIFGDGRAEEVPLDVFISERDSSHITALKRSTIQILEARGGHRAGFNASRDLVERICQSWGIPELFQRKINKPGSLPYFAQLAEKTSPPTQTRCIKAINLGFRWGPGHSNYLVCFGRFDFENSTFRAFLSSRDVLKCPSALELMAGELDTLHGHPLELFRLILESCEQYIDRDAQDCNKKMIEIGASLRVMDKGWTDAWGINRTDNSSDMSSTIYVTLDSVSWLKKNCCELIDIGQRYLDLVEEIRNIYHCDLPKDGVGDITHRAKLHCHMLAYLEAMLASQFNFHSNVLMQQQAQSALALSKSSKNIAAASQRDASSMKTISYLTLIFLPATFVSAIFSTTIFDFQNWGIGGNASVVSPGWWVFILSCSLTTLITLSGWFWWHRGDVKRWENTQKSWNAE
;
A
#
# COMPACT_ATOMS: atom_id res chain seq x y z
N MET A 1 -2.06 8.35 1.64
CA MET A 1 -0.82 9.14 1.80
C MET A 1 -1.12 10.61 1.57
N ALA A 2 -0.66 11.51 2.45
CA ALA A 2 -0.67 12.93 2.13
C ALA A 2 0.35 13.19 1.01
N ARG A 3 -0.01 13.99 0.01
CA ARG A 3 0.97 14.35 -1.05
C ARG A 3 2.04 15.27 -0.45
N PRO A 4 3.30 15.20 -0.90
CA PRO A 4 4.32 16.16 -0.48
C PRO A 4 3.85 17.56 -0.86
N GLY A 5 3.61 18.38 0.15
CA GLY A 5 3.37 19.81 -0.01
C GLY A 5 4.58 20.61 0.42
N GLY A 6 4.56 21.90 0.09
CA GLY A 6 5.47 22.91 0.61
C GLY A 6 4.66 23.89 1.44
N TRP A 7 5.35 24.68 2.27
CA TRP A 7 4.74 25.67 3.16
C TRP A 7 4.26 26.92 2.44
N ASN A 8 4.50 26.97 1.13
CA ASN A 8 4.30 28.13 0.28
C ASN A 8 3.86 27.69 -1.13
N LEU A 9 2.81 26.85 -1.19
CA LEU A 9 2.24 26.37 -2.46
C LEU A 9 0.91 27.05 -2.77
N ASN A 10 0.83 27.68 -3.93
CA ASN A 10 -0.43 28.18 -4.48
C ASN A 10 -1.23 27.01 -5.07
N GLY A 11 -2.20 26.51 -4.30
CA GLY A 11 -3.20 25.55 -4.79
C GLY A 11 -4.58 25.92 -4.25
N LEU A 12 -5.64 25.60 -5.01
CA LEU A 12 -7.04 25.81 -4.58
C LEU A 12 -7.33 25.14 -3.21
N GLU A 13 -6.59 24.09 -2.88
CA GLU A 13 -6.64 23.36 -1.59
C GLU A 13 -6.03 24.15 -0.40
N PHE A 14 -5.15 25.13 -0.65
CA PHE A 14 -4.47 25.96 0.36
C PHE A 14 -5.10 27.36 0.53
N SER A 15 -6.24 27.58 -0.13
CA SER A 15 -6.88 28.89 -0.29
C SER A 15 -7.90 29.24 0.80
N GLN A 16 -8.17 28.35 1.76
CA GLN A 16 -9.17 28.59 2.81
C GLN A 16 -8.49 29.19 4.05
N GLU A 17 -8.48 30.52 4.13
CA GLU A 17 -7.95 31.27 5.30
C GLU A 17 -8.79 31.07 6.59
N HIS A 18 -9.96 30.44 6.50
CA HIS A 18 -10.93 30.30 7.60
C HIS A 18 -10.61 29.18 8.61
N GLU A 19 -9.50 28.45 8.45
CA GLU A 19 -9.09 27.36 9.37
C GLU A 19 -7.78 27.65 10.13
N VAL A 20 -7.21 28.85 10.01
CA VAL A 20 -6.01 29.25 10.75
C VAL A 20 -6.41 29.89 12.08
N ARG A 21 -5.88 29.36 13.19
CA ARG A 21 -6.08 29.86 14.54
C ARG A 21 -4.82 30.55 15.03
N ALA A 22 -4.96 31.73 15.61
CA ALA A 22 -3.85 32.41 16.26
C ALA A 22 -3.95 32.18 17.77
N LEU A 23 -2.91 31.58 18.34
CA LEU A 23 -2.84 31.24 19.76
C LEU A 23 -1.71 32.02 20.40
N ILE A 24 -1.97 32.56 21.58
CA ILE A 24 -0.98 33.33 22.35
C ILE A 24 -0.90 32.74 23.75
N PHE A 25 0.32 32.66 24.27
CA PHE A 25 0.56 32.36 25.67
C PHE A 25 1.41 33.48 26.30
N GLY A 26 0.87 34.06 27.37
CA GLY A 26 1.46 35.16 28.13
C GLY A 26 0.74 35.32 29.46
N ASP A 27 1.45 35.79 30.50
CA ASP A 27 0.91 35.98 31.85
C ASP A 27 0.15 34.75 32.42
N GLY A 28 0.56 33.54 32.04
CA GLY A 28 0.03 32.27 32.57
C GLY A 28 -1.31 31.85 32.05
N ARG A 29 -1.68 32.35 30.87
CA ARG A 29 -2.90 31.95 30.18
C ARG A 29 -2.58 31.68 28.72
N ALA A 30 -3.20 30.64 28.18
CA ALA A 30 -3.23 30.36 26.75
C ALA A 30 -4.60 30.77 26.21
N GLU A 31 -4.62 31.62 25.18
CA GLU A 31 -5.85 32.13 24.58
C GLU A 31 -5.80 32.12 23.05
N GLU A 32 -6.95 31.90 22.43
CA GLU A 32 -7.13 32.03 20.98
C GLU A 32 -7.58 33.47 20.67
N VAL A 33 -6.90 34.10 19.73
CA VAL A 33 -7.12 35.50 19.34
C VAL A 33 -7.52 35.56 17.87
N PRO A 34 -8.45 36.47 17.47
CA PRO A 34 -8.81 36.64 16.07
C PRO A 34 -7.60 36.99 15.18
N LEU A 35 -7.53 36.36 14.00
CA LEU A 35 -6.40 36.50 13.08
C LEU A 35 -6.16 37.95 12.64
N ASP A 36 -7.22 38.74 12.46
CA ASP A 36 -7.12 40.15 12.07
C ASP A 36 -6.45 41.01 13.15
N VAL A 37 -6.72 40.70 14.42
CA VAL A 37 -6.09 41.35 15.58
C VAL A 37 -4.63 40.91 15.72
N PHE A 38 -4.34 39.65 15.35
CA PHE A 38 -2.99 39.11 15.34
C PHE A 38 -2.08 39.75 14.27
N ILE A 39 -2.64 40.12 13.12
CA ILE A 39 -1.90 40.67 11.96
C ILE A 39 -1.87 42.20 11.97
N SER A 40 -2.92 42.87 12.44
CA SER A 40 -3.01 44.33 12.49
C SER A 40 -2.16 44.87 13.65
N GLU A 41 -0.89 45.17 13.38
CA GLU A 41 0.03 45.86 14.31
C GLU A 41 -0.39 47.32 14.64
N ARG A 42 -1.64 47.75 14.37
CA ARG A 42 -1.99 49.19 14.31
C ARG A 42 -2.84 49.79 15.42
N ASP A 43 -3.48 49.04 16.32
CA ASP A 43 -4.26 49.67 17.39
C ASP A 43 -3.73 49.43 18.82
N SER A 44 -3.36 50.55 19.40
CA SER A 44 -2.71 50.83 20.68
C SER A 44 -3.54 50.40 21.89
N SER A 45 -3.03 49.41 22.64
CA SER A 45 -3.16 49.15 24.11
C SER A 45 -3.05 47.65 24.40
N HIS A 46 -3.67 46.79 23.58
CA HIS A 46 -3.57 45.32 23.67
C HIS A 46 -2.17 44.80 23.30
N ILE A 47 -1.44 45.47 22.41
CA ILE A 47 -0.09 45.07 21.98
C ILE A 47 0.95 45.18 23.12
N THR A 48 0.73 46.04 24.12
CA THR A 48 1.62 46.11 25.29
C THR A 48 1.51 44.87 26.18
N ALA A 49 0.36 44.17 26.14
CA ALA A 49 0.17 42.85 26.75
C ALA A 49 0.77 41.73 25.87
N LEU A 50 0.62 41.82 24.53
CA LEU A 50 1.31 40.91 23.59
C LEU A 50 2.84 41.02 23.62
N LYS A 51 3.41 42.19 23.96
CA LYS A 51 4.86 42.36 24.18
C LYS A 51 5.40 41.55 25.38
N ARG A 52 4.52 41.08 26.27
CA ARG A 52 4.85 40.17 27.38
C ARG A 52 4.53 38.70 27.08
N SER A 53 3.93 38.40 25.92
CA SER A 53 3.67 37.01 25.51
C SER A 53 4.97 36.27 25.22
N THR A 54 5.17 35.14 25.87
CA THR A 54 6.35 34.30 25.71
C THR A 54 6.22 33.41 24.47
N ILE A 55 4.99 33.11 24.03
CA ILE A 55 4.75 32.21 22.89
C ILE A 55 3.61 32.73 21.99
N GLN A 56 3.82 32.69 20.68
CA GLN A 56 2.82 33.01 19.65
C GLN A 56 2.79 31.89 18.61
N ILE A 57 1.64 31.26 18.40
CA ILE A 57 1.48 30.14 17.45
C ILE A 57 0.39 30.46 16.44
N LEU A 58 0.68 30.20 15.16
CA LEU A 58 -0.35 30.09 14.13
C LEU A 58 -0.58 28.60 13.86
N GLU A 59 -1.75 28.11 14.23
CA GLU A 59 -2.15 26.72 14.04
C GLU A 59 -3.04 26.59 12.80
N ALA A 60 -2.70 25.69 11.88
CA ALA A 60 -3.54 25.33 10.75
C ALA A 60 -3.90 23.85 10.81
N ARG A 61 -5.19 23.53 10.67
CA ARG A 61 -5.64 22.12 10.57
C ARG A 61 -5.15 21.50 9.26
N GLY A 62 -4.52 20.34 9.38
CA GLY A 62 -3.84 19.70 8.25
C GLY A 62 -4.81 19.11 7.21
N GLY A 63 -4.53 19.38 5.93
CA GLY A 63 -5.30 18.88 4.79
C GLY A 63 -4.76 17.56 4.17
N HIS A 64 -5.14 17.29 2.92
CA HIS A 64 -4.66 16.11 2.17
C HIS A 64 -3.20 16.20 1.70
N ARG A 65 -2.53 17.34 1.91
CA ARG A 65 -1.10 17.54 1.62
C ARG A 65 -0.37 17.98 2.87
N ALA A 66 0.87 17.52 3.03
CA ALA A 66 1.73 17.93 4.14
C ALA A 66 2.23 19.36 3.94
N GLY A 67 1.93 20.27 4.86
CA GLY A 67 2.33 21.68 4.77
C GLY A 67 1.53 22.54 5.74
N PHE A 68 1.79 23.85 5.72
CA PHE A 68 0.97 24.82 6.45
C PHE A 68 -0.19 25.28 5.56
N ASN A 69 -1.42 25.12 6.03
CA ASN A 69 -2.61 25.34 5.22
C ASN A 69 -3.05 26.82 5.23
N ALA A 70 -2.34 27.68 4.51
CA ALA A 70 -2.67 29.10 4.40
C ALA A 70 -2.21 29.71 3.07
N SER A 71 -2.71 30.91 2.76
CA SER A 71 -2.29 31.67 1.58
C SER A 71 -0.81 32.04 1.67
N ARG A 72 -0.11 31.96 0.54
CA ARG A 72 1.30 32.36 0.38
C ARG A 72 1.56 33.77 0.93
N ASP A 73 0.70 34.70 0.55
CA ASP A 73 0.83 36.11 0.93
C ASP A 73 0.71 36.29 2.44
N LEU A 74 -0.16 35.52 3.11
CA LEU A 74 -0.25 35.52 4.57
C LEU A 74 1.04 35.04 5.22
N VAL A 75 1.56 33.88 4.79
CA VAL A 75 2.78 33.29 5.36
C VAL A 75 3.98 34.20 5.14
N GLU A 76 4.12 34.79 3.96
CA GLU A 76 5.22 35.72 3.65
C GLU A 76 5.13 37.01 4.47
N ARG A 77 3.94 37.61 4.61
CA ARG A 77 3.73 38.79 5.46
C ARG A 77 4.09 38.53 6.92
N ILE A 78 3.67 37.39 7.46
CA ILE A 78 3.93 37.05 8.87
C ILE A 78 5.41 36.67 9.08
N CYS A 79 6.03 35.98 8.12
CA CYS A 79 7.47 35.74 8.19
C CYS A 79 8.27 37.05 8.19
N GLN A 80 7.81 38.07 7.45
CA GLN A 80 8.40 39.41 7.48
C GLN A 80 8.19 40.10 8.84
N SER A 81 6.98 40.08 9.40
CA SER A 81 6.70 40.71 10.71
C SER A 81 7.44 40.04 11.86
N TRP A 82 7.54 38.72 11.86
CA TRP A 82 8.30 37.96 12.86
C TRP A 82 9.81 37.99 12.63
N GLY A 83 10.28 38.54 11.51
CA GLY A 83 11.70 38.65 11.18
C GLY A 83 12.37 37.31 10.86
N ILE A 84 11.64 36.34 10.32
CA ILE A 84 12.19 35.03 9.90
C ILE A 84 13.06 35.23 8.64
N PRO A 85 14.36 34.89 8.65
CA PRO A 85 15.26 35.17 7.54
C PRO A 85 14.89 34.42 6.24
N GLU A 86 15.01 35.08 5.08
CA GLU A 86 14.76 34.44 3.77
C GLU A 86 15.61 33.18 3.56
N LEU A 87 16.86 33.17 4.04
CA LEU A 87 17.75 32.00 3.96
C LEU A 87 17.14 30.78 4.65
N PHE A 88 16.47 30.98 5.77
CA PHE A 88 15.78 29.91 6.50
C PHE A 88 14.51 29.48 5.78
N GLN A 89 13.71 30.43 5.30
CA GLN A 89 12.52 30.16 4.51
C GLN A 89 12.85 29.31 3.27
N ARG A 90 13.95 29.61 2.55
CA ARG A 90 14.41 28.82 1.40
C ARG A 90 14.85 27.40 1.78
N LYS A 91 15.44 27.21 2.97
CA LYS A 91 15.80 25.87 3.47
C LYS A 91 14.56 25.02 3.73
N ILE A 92 13.51 25.63 4.26
CA ILE A 92 12.26 24.97 4.65
C ILE A 92 11.33 24.74 3.44
N ASN A 93 11.31 25.67 2.47
CA ASN A 93 10.47 25.64 1.27
C ASN A 93 11.07 24.88 0.08
N LYS A 94 11.93 23.88 0.30
CA LYS A 94 12.52 23.12 -0.81
C LYS A 94 11.44 22.30 -1.55
N PRO A 95 11.23 22.52 -2.86
CA PRO A 95 10.24 21.76 -3.63
C PRO A 95 10.62 20.28 -3.68
N GLY A 96 9.68 19.39 -3.38
CA GLY A 96 9.86 17.93 -3.45
C GLY A 96 10.51 17.28 -2.21
N SER A 97 11.18 18.04 -1.33
CA SER A 97 11.65 17.51 -0.04
C SER A 97 11.65 18.60 1.04
N LEU A 98 10.67 18.53 1.92
CA LEU A 98 10.72 19.25 3.19
C LEU A 98 11.91 18.70 4.02
N PRO A 99 12.76 19.52 4.66
CA PRO A 99 13.82 19.02 5.54
C PRO A 99 13.21 18.38 6.79
N TYR A 100 13.79 17.28 7.26
CA TYR A 100 13.40 16.66 8.54
C TYR A 100 13.60 17.60 9.72
N PHE A 101 14.70 18.33 9.71
CA PHE A 101 15.01 19.36 10.69
C PHE A 101 15.88 20.43 10.01
N ALA A 102 15.56 21.70 10.26
CA ALA A 102 16.26 22.86 9.75
C ALA A 102 16.50 23.84 10.92
N GLN A 103 17.73 24.34 10.99
CA GLN A 103 18.14 25.34 11.98
C GLN A 103 18.89 26.51 11.33
N LEU A 104 18.75 27.69 11.92
CA LEU A 104 19.56 28.87 11.61
C LEU A 104 19.72 29.75 12.86
N ALA A 105 20.94 29.86 13.37
CA ALA A 105 21.29 30.81 14.43
C ALA A 105 21.63 32.18 13.83
N GLU A 106 20.97 33.23 14.31
CA GLU A 106 21.22 34.64 13.95
C GLU A 106 22.22 35.27 14.92
N LYS A 107 23.25 35.91 14.38
CA LYS A 107 24.29 36.61 15.15
C LYS A 107 23.99 38.10 15.23
N THR A 108 24.32 38.73 16.35
CA THR A 108 24.26 40.20 16.49
C THR A 108 25.39 40.87 15.70
N SER A 109 25.11 41.99 15.03
CA SER A 109 26.09 42.78 14.27
C SER A 109 26.21 44.21 14.82
N PRO A 110 27.41 44.84 14.96
CA PRO A 110 28.76 44.39 14.59
C PRO A 110 29.58 43.81 15.79
N PRO A 111 30.82 43.30 15.59
CA PRO A 111 31.49 42.38 16.49
C PRO A 111 32.32 43.12 17.56
N THR A 112 31.66 43.71 18.55
CA THR A 112 32.36 44.17 19.77
C THR A 112 32.40 43.04 20.78
N GLN A 113 33.50 42.26 20.76
CA GLN A 113 34.06 41.35 21.78
C GLN A 113 33.18 40.29 22.49
N THR A 114 31.86 40.38 22.48
CA THR A 114 30.96 39.39 23.09
C THR A 114 30.20 38.65 21.99
N ARG A 115 30.41 37.32 21.93
CA ARG A 115 29.66 36.42 21.05
C ARG A 115 28.21 36.35 21.53
N CYS A 116 27.35 37.25 21.05
CA CYS A 116 25.93 37.25 21.39
C CYS A 116 25.09 36.69 20.23
N ILE A 117 24.19 35.77 20.57
CA ILE A 117 23.17 35.24 19.66
C ILE A 117 21.91 36.10 19.75
N LYS A 118 21.32 36.45 18.60
CA LYS A 118 20.12 37.28 18.53
C LYS A 118 18.85 36.43 18.58
N ALA A 119 18.80 35.41 17.73
CA ALA A 119 17.63 34.55 17.58
C ALA A 119 18.04 33.19 17.02
N ILE A 120 17.17 32.19 17.18
CA ILE A 120 17.30 30.88 16.55
C ILE A 120 16.03 30.59 15.77
N ASN A 121 16.19 30.18 14.53
CA ASN A 121 15.10 29.68 13.72
C ASN A 121 15.15 28.15 13.72
N LEU A 122 14.04 27.52 14.07
CA LEU A 122 13.88 26.07 14.16
C LEU A 122 12.72 25.64 13.31
N GLY A 123 12.85 24.50 12.63
CA GLY A 123 11.76 23.95 11.86
C GLY A 123 11.96 22.47 11.61
N PHE A 124 10.87 21.72 11.67
CA PHE A 124 10.89 20.30 11.41
C PHE A 124 9.58 19.85 10.76
N ARG A 125 9.68 18.69 10.13
CA ARG A 125 8.53 17.93 9.66
C ARG A 125 8.61 16.53 10.26
N TRP A 126 7.45 15.94 10.47
CA TRP A 126 7.34 14.59 10.97
C TRP A 126 6.13 13.90 10.35
N GLY A 127 6.29 12.63 9.96
CA GLY A 127 5.22 11.81 9.38
C GLY A 127 4.81 12.07 7.91
N PRO A 128 5.62 12.63 6.99
CA PRO A 128 5.18 12.99 5.64
C PRO A 128 4.79 11.80 4.74
N GLY A 129 4.98 10.56 5.21
CA GLY A 129 4.73 9.33 4.47
C GLY A 129 3.29 8.79 4.51
N HIS A 130 2.49 9.21 5.48
CA HIS A 130 1.12 8.74 5.66
C HIS A 130 0.09 9.88 5.51
N SER A 131 -1.20 9.64 5.77
CA SER A 131 -2.21 10.71 5.84
C SER A 131 -1.95 11.73 6.95
N ASN A 132 -1.19 11.36 7.98
CA ASN A 132 -1.04 12.11 9.22
C ASN A 132 0.36 12.70 9.30
N TYR A 133 0.48 13.97 9.69
CA TYR A 133 1.76 14.67 9.73
C TYR A 133 1.75 15.76 10.80
N LEU A 134 2.95 16.15 11.22
CA LEU A 134 3.17 17.34 12.05
C LEU A 134 4.32 18.16 11.49
N VAL A 135 4.11 19.47 11.44
CA VAL A 135 4.87 20.38 10.60
C VAL A 135 4.95 21.69 11.39
N CYS A 136 6.13 22.00 11.92
CA CYS A 136 6.34 23.14 12.84
C CYS A 136 7.59 23.92 12.45
N PHE A 137 7.51 25.25 12.35
CA PHE A 137 8.69 26.11 12.22
C PHE A 137 8.47 27.47 12.85
N GLY A 138 9.55 28.08 13.32
CA GLY A 138 9.45 29.33 14.06
C GLY A 138 10.79 29.97 14.34
N ARG A 139 10.72 31.08 15.07
CA ARG A 139 11.84 31.89 15.52
C ARG A 139 11.73 32.13 17.00
N PHE A 140 12.80 31.82 17.72
CA PHE A 140 12.98 32.16 19.11
C PHE A 140 13.91 33.36 19.22
N ASP A 141 13.44 34.42 19.87
CA ASP A 141 14.19 35.64 20.12
C ASP A 141 14.72 35.65 21.56
N PHE A 142 16.03 35.85 21.72
CA PHE A 142 16.69 35.85 23.02
C PHE A 142 16.47 37.15 23.79
N GLU A 143 16.23 38.28 23.11
CA GLU A 143 16.10 39.58 23.77
C GLU A 143 14.78 39.67 24.55
N ASN A 144 13.70 39.14 23.96
CA ASN A 144 12.36 39.19 24.52
C ASN A 144 11.89 37.85 25.11
N SER A 145 12.72 36.80 25.05
CA SER A 145 12.33 35.41 25.38
C SER A 145 11.00 35.03 24.75
N THR A 146 10.86 35.29 23.45
CA THR A 146 9.61 35.05 22.71
C THR A 146 9.81 33.99 21.65
N PHE A 147 8.99 32.94 21.66
CA PHE A 147 8.94 31.95 20.60
C PHE A 147 7.72 32.17 19.70
N ARG A 148 7.96 32.36 18.40
CA ARG A 148 6.91 32.52 17.40
C ARG A 148 6.96 31.38 16.41
N ALA A 149 5.87 30.65 16.22
CA ALA A 149 5.87 29.45 15.38
C ALA A 149 4.59 29.29 14.54
N PHE A 150 4.75 28.71 13.36
CA PHE A 150 3.69 28.11 12.59
C PHE A 150 3.63 26.63 12.91
N LEU A 151 2.43 26.12 13.12
CA LEU A 151 2.16 24.72 13.45
C LEU A 151 1.04 24.21 12.56
N SER A 152 1.27 23.08 11.89
CA SER A 152 0.21 22.35 11.22
C SER A 152 0.30 20.88 11.56
N SER A 153 -0.85 20.31 11.86
CA SER A 153 -0.97 18.92 12.26
C SER A 153 -2.22 18.31 11.64
N ARG A 154 -2.07 17.07 11.16
CA ARG A 154 -3.18 16.18 10.81
C ARG A 154 -3.10 14.96 11.70
N ASP A 155 -4.07 14.81 12.59
CA ASP A 155 -4.29 13.67 13.50
C ASP A 155 -3.23 13.40 14.58
N VAL A 156 -2.13 14.15 14.58
CA VAL A 156 -1.08 14.07 15.62
C VAL A 156 -1.54 14.81 16.87
N LEU A 157 -1.91 16.09 16.73
CA LEU A 157 -2.44 16.96 17.80
C LEU A 157 -3.97 16.91 17.92
N LYS A 158 -4.60 15.76 17.63
CA LYS A 158 -6.07 15.68 17.51
C LYS A 158 -6.78 15.96 18.84
N CYS A 159 -6.17 15.55 19.95
CA CYS A 159 -6.52 15.83 21.34
C CYS A 159 -5.27 15.49 22.18
N PRO A 160 -4.52 16.46 22.71
CA PRO A 160 -4.85 17.88 22.83
C PRO A 160 -4.48 18.75 21.60
N SER A 161 -5.31 19.76 21.30
CA SER A 161 -4.96 20.86 20.37
C SER A 161 -3.74 21.65 20.88
N ALA A 162 -3.09 22.46 20.05
CA ALA A 162 -1.95 23.28 20.52
C ALA A 162 -2.32 24.19 21.70
N LEU A 163 -3.57 24.66 21.74
CA LEU A 163 -4.12 25.42 22.86
C LEU A 163 -4.21 24.59 24.14
N GLU A 164 -4.73 23.36 24.05
CA GLU A 164 -4.83 22.44 25.20
C GLU A 164 -3.46 21.98 25.69
N LEU A 165 -2.48 21.79 24.79
CA LEU A 165 -1.09 21.52 25.15
C LEU A 165 -0.51 22.66 25.99
N MET A 166 -0.70 23.90 25.55
CA MET A 166 -0.22 25.07 26.30
C MET A 166 -0.97 25.26 27.63
N ALA A 167 -2.27 24.97 27.66
CA ALA A 167 -3.09 25.09 28.87
C ALA A 167 -2.78 24.00 29.92
N GLY A 168 -2.30 22.82 29.50
CA GLY A 168 -1.93 21.73 30.41
C GLY A 168 -0.58 21.92 31.11
N GLU A 169 0.33 22.69 30.51
CA GLU A 169 1.74 22.77 30.91
C GLU A 169 2.18 24.24 31.15
N LEU A 170 1.32 25.02 31.80
CA LEU A 170 1.51 26.46 32.03
C LEU A 170 2.82 26.76 32.78
N ASP A 171 3.11 26.03 33.86
CA ASP A 171 4.30 26.24 34.69
C ASP A 171 5.59 25.94 33.91
N THR A 172 5.59 24.89 33.11
CA THR A 172 6.71 24.48 32.26
C THR A 172 7.00 25.54 31.19
N LEU A 173 5.96 26.04 30.51
CA LEU A 173 6.08 27.07 29.47
C LEU A 173 6.44 28.46 30.02
N HIS A 174 6.12 28.72 31.29
CA HIS A 174 6.60 29.91 31.99
C HIS A 174 8.11 29.89 32.22
N GLY A 175 8.70 28.71 32.46
CA GLY A 175 10.13 28.55 32.66
C GLY A 175 10.93 28.91 31.42
N HIS A 176 10.58 28.31 30.27
CA HIS A 176 11.21 28.63 28.99
C HIS A 176 10.27 28.35 27.80
N PRO A 177 10.01 29.29 26.88
CA PRO A 177 9.03 29.12 25.81
C PRO A 177 9.37 28.02 24.79
N LEU A 178 10.66 27.72 24.60
CA LEU A 178 11.09 26.56 23.79
C LEU A 178 10.73 25.19 24.37
N GLU A 179 10.26 25.09 25.61
CA GLU A 179 9.69 23.84 26.13
C GLU A 179 8.49 23.38 25.31
N LEU A 180 7.80 24.29 24.61
CA LEU A 180 6.78 23.92 23.63
C LEU A 180 7.32 22.95 22.57
N PHE A 181 8.58 23.09 22.14
CA PHE A 181 9.20 22.18 21.20
C PHE A 181 9.24 20.75 21.77
N ARG A 182 9.62 20.60 23.04
CA ARG A 182 9.59 19.32 23.76
C ARG A 182 8.18 18.74 23.82
N LEU A 183 7.17 19.54 24.16
CA LEU A 183 5.76 19.10 24.21
C LEU A 183 5.24 18.62 22.86
N ILE A 184 5.65 19.27 21.77
CA ILE A 184 5.29 18.83 20.42
C ILE A 184 5.97 17.50 20.08
N LEU A 185 7.26 17.32 20.41
CA LEU A 185 7.94 16.03 20.22
C LEU A 185 7.33 14.92 21.06
N GLU A 186 6.92 15.23 22.28
CA GLU A 186 6.20 14.31 23.17
C GLU A 186 4.86 13.88 22.57
N SER A 187 4.12 14.81 21.96
CA SER A 187 2.89 14.49 21.23
C SER A 187 3.12 13.55 20.04
N CYS A 188 4.24 13.72 19.31
CA CYS A 188 4.64 12.79 18.26
C CYS A 188 4.98 11.39 18.81
N GLU A 189 5.62 11.32 19.98
CA GLU A 189 5.95 10.04 20.63
C GLU A 189 4.71 9.32 21.16
N GLN A 190 3.78 10.04 21.78
CA GLN A 190 2.49 9.49 22.21
C GLN A 190 1.65 8.97 21.03
N TYR A 191 1.69 9.67 19.88
CA TYR A 191 1.09 9.18 18.66
C TYR A 191 1.72 7.84 18.23
N ILE A 192 3.07 7.75 18.26
CA ILE A 192 3.79 6.52 17.93
C ILE A 192 3.37 5.37 18.85
N ASP A 193 3.34 5.62 20.16
CA ASP A 193 2.98 4.61 21.15
C ASP A 193 1.58 4.03 20.88
N ARG A 194 0.59 4.90 20.70
CA ARG A 194 -0.78 4.49 20.40
C ARG A 194 -0.88 3.65 19.12
N ASP A 195 -0.30 4.13 18.03
CA ASP A 195 -0.35 3.43 16.74
C ASP A 195 0.46 2.10 16.78
N ALA A 196 1.53 2.03 17.58
CA ALA A 196 2.32 0.81 17.77
C ALA A 196 1.53 -0.25 18.55
N GLN A 197 0.77 0.16 19.56
CA GLN A 197 -0.14 -0.73 20.30
C GLN A 197 -1.23 -1.29 19.38
N ASP A 198 -1.82 -0.45 18.51
CA ASP A 198 -2.80 -0.90 17.52
C ASP A 198 -2.20 -1.91 16.52
N CYS A 199 -0.97 -1.67 16.06
CA CYS A 199 -0.26 -2.61 15.19
C CYS A 199 0.02 -3.95 15.89
N ASN A 200 0.41 -3.91 17.17
CA ASN A 200 0.66 -5.11 17.96
C ASN A 200 -0.63 -5.93 18.13
N LYS A 201 -1.75 -5.28 18.43
CA LYS A 201 -3.06 -5.95 18.52
C LYS A 201 -3.43 -6.65 17.21
N LYS A 202 -3.30 -5.96 16.08
CA LYS A 202 -3.57 -6.52 14.74
C LYS A 202 -2.65 -7.70 14.41
N MET A 203 -1.37 -7.63 14.77
CA MET A 203 -0.44 -8.75 14.59
C MET A 203 -0.93 -9.99 15.35
N ILE A 204 -1.43 -9.82 16.57
CA ILE A 204 -1.95 -10.93 17.37
C ILE A 204 -3.26 -11.47 16.76
N GLU A 205 -4.16 -10.61 16.30
CA GLU A 205 -5.39 -11.02 15.59
C GLU A 205 -5.06 -11.85 14.34
N ILE A 206 -4.08 -11.41 13.53
CA ILE A 206 -3.58 -12.15 12.36
C ILE A 206 -3.07 -13.55 12.78
N GLY A 207 -2.21 -13.62 13.79
CA GLY A 207 -1.66 -14.90 14.25
C GLY A 207 -2.73 -15.85 14.79
N ALA A 208 -3.78 -15.31 15.43
CA ALA A 208 -4.92 -16.08 15.91
C ALA A 208 -5.72 -16.67 14.74
N SER A 209 -5.97 -15.87 13.69
CA SER A 209 -6.68 -16.31 12.48
C SER A 209 -5.89 -17.35 11.68
N LEU A 210 -4.55 -17.21 11.62
CA LEU A 210 -3.66 -18.21 11.00
C LEU A 210 -3.50 -19.50 11.81
N ARG A 211 -4.08 -19.58 13.02
CA ARG A 211 -3.97 -20.71 13.96
C ARG A 211 -2.53 -21.04 14.36
N VAL A 212 -1.67 -20.02 14.36
CA VAL A 212 -0.26 -20.14 14.79
C VAL A 212 -0.12 -19.91 16.30
N MET A 213 -1.12 -19.29 16.95
CA MET A 213 -1.18 -19.11 18.40
C MET A 213 -2.19 -20.04 19.07
N ASP A 214 -1.93 -20.32 20.35
CA ASP A 214 -2.80 -21.13 21.19
C ASP A 214 -4.18 -20.49 21.35
N LYS A 215 -5.23 -21.30 21.18
CA LYS A 215 -6.62 -20.84 21.23
C LYS A 215 -7.03 -20.43 22.65
N GLY A 216 -6.60 -21.17 23.67
CA GLY A 216 -6.94 -20.86 25.07
C GLY A 216 -6.37 -19.50 25.49
N TRP A 217 -5.15 -19.20 25.04
CA TRP A 217 -4.54 -17.89 25.23
C TRP A 217 -5.29 -16.79 24.47
N THR A 218 -5.60 -16.94 23.18
CA THR A 218 -6.32 -15.89 22.44
C THR A 218 -7.72 -15.61 22.99
N ASP A 219 -8.43 -16.65 23.42
CA ASP A 219 -9.77 -16.54 23.98
C ASP A 219 -9.75 -15.84 25.35
N ALA A 220 -8.75 -16.13 26.20
CA ALA A 220 -8.57 -15.49 27.50
C ALA A 220 -8.31 -13.97 27.41
N TRP A 221 -7.70 -13.52 26.31
CA TRP A 221 -7.41 -12.10 26.05
C TRP A 221 -8.50 -11.41 25.21
N GLY A 222 -9.60 -12.10 24.88
CA GLY A 222 -10.72 -11.53 24.11
C GLY A 222 -10.35 -11.15 22.68
N ILE A 223 -9.39 -11.86 22.07
CA ILE A 223 -8.89 -11.55 20.73
C ILE A 223 -9.77 -12.24 19.69
N ASN A 224 -10.51 -11.43 18.92
CA ASN A 224 -11.42 -11.95 17.90
C ASN A 224 -10.67 -12.38 16.63
N ARG A 225 -11.05 -13.55 16.08
CA ARG A 225 -10.56 -14.02 14.79
C ARG A 225 -11.24 -13.28 13.64
N THR A 226 -10.47 -13.04 12.60
CA THR A 226 -10.95 -12.61 11.28
C THR A 226 -11.08 -13.85 10.37
N ASP A 227 -12.29 -14.37 10.23
CA ASP A 227 -12.54 -15.66 9.55
C ASP A 227 -12.52 -15.58 8.00
N ASN A 228 -12.41 -14.38 7.41
CA ASN A 228 -12.40 -14.21 5.96
C ASN A 228 -11.00 -14.38 5.34
N SER A 229 -10.77 -15.53 4.70
CA SER A 229 -9.50 -15.86 4.02
C SER A 229 -9.09 -14.89 2.92
N SER A 230 -10.04 -14.31 2.17
CA SER A 230 -9.76 -13.31 1.13
C SER A 230 -9.28 -11.98 1.70
N ASP A 231 -9.62 -11.69 2.96
CA ASP A 231 -9.23 -10.45 3.64
C ASP A 231 -7.93 -10.61 4.46
N MET A 232 -7.47 -11.85 4.67
CA MET A 232 -6.28 -12.12 5.47
C MET A 232 -5.02 -11.56 4.81
N SER A 233 -4.84 -11.81 3.51
CA SER A 233 -3.68 -11.29 2.77
C SER A 233 -3.65 -9.76 2.80
N SER A 234 -4.76 -9.08 2.50
CA SER A 234 -4.88 -7.62 2.58
C SER A 234 -4.59 -7.11 3.99
N THR A 235 -5.14 -7.75 5.01
CA THR A 235 -4.93 -7.37 6.42
C THR A 235 -3.46 -7.45 6.82
N ILE A 236 -2.76 -8.53 6.42
CA ILE A 236 -1.32 -8.69 6.69
C ILE A 236 -0.53 -7.59 5.97
N TYR A 237 -0.79 -7.35 4.68
CA TYR A 237 -0.10 -6.31 3.92
C TYR A 237 -0.31 -4.91 4.49
N VAL A 238 -1.55 -4.52 4.80
CA VAL A 238 -1.86 -3.20 5.37
C VAL A 238 -1.20 -3.02 6.73
N THR A 239 -1.19 -4.06 7.55
CA THR A 239 -0.54 -4.01 8.87
C THR A 239 0.98 -3.91 8.74
N LEU A 240 1.59 -4.67 7.82
CA LEU A 240 3.03 -4.61 7.54
C LEU A 240 3.45 -3.22 7.01
N ASP A 241 2.67 -2.64 6.10
CA ASP A 241 2.89 -1.27 5.60
C ASP A 241 2.79 -0.26 6.76
N SER A 242 1.75 -0.37 7.60
CA SER A 242 1.56 0.50 8.77
C SER A 242 2.76 0.44 9.74
N VAL A 243 3.23 -0.78 10.06
CA VAL A 243 4.42 -0.99 10.93
C VAL A 243 5.67 -0.39 10.30
N SER A 244 5.88 -0.60 9.00
CA SER A 244 7.04 -0.08 8.27
C SER A 244 7.07 1.45 8.28
N TRP A 245 5.91 2.08 8.08
CA TRP A 245 5.77 3.54 8.16
C TRP A 245 5.99 4.07 9.57
N LEU A 246 5.41 3.41 10.57
CA LEU A 246 5.54 3.86 11.95
C LEU A 246 7.00 3.76 12.43
N LYS A 247 7.71 2.70 12.04
CA LYS A 247 9.15 2.53 12.29
C LYS A 247 9.95 3.67 11.66
N LYS A 248 9.64 4.06 10.42
CA LYS A 248 10.26 5.22 9.77
C LYS A 248 9.99 6.51 10.55
N ASN A 249 8.77 6.73 11.01
CA ASN A 249 8.40 7.89 11.82
C ASN A 249 9.16 7.92 13.17
N CYS A 250 9.45 6.76 13.77
CA CYS A 250 10.31 6.67 14.95
C CYS A 250 11.73 7.15 14.64
N CYS A 251 12.33 6.67 13.55
CA CYS A 251 13.66 7.12 13.12
C CYS A 251 13.69 8.63 12.85
N GLU A 252 12.66 9.18 12.19
CA GLU A 252 12.55 10.61 11.94
C GLU A 252 12.46 11.41 13.26
N LEU A 253 11.69 10.92 14.24
CA LEU A 253 11.59 11.57 15.56
C LEU A 253 12.91 11.53 16.32
N ILE A 254 13.62 10.41 16.27
CA ILE A 254 14.95 10.25 16.88
C ILE A 254 15.93 11.24 16.26
N ASP A 255 15.97 11.33 14.93
CA ASP A 255 16.84 12.26 14.21
C ASP A 255 16.54 13.73 14.56
N ILE A 256 15.26 14.10 14.69
CA ILE A 256 14.84 15.45 15.08
C ILE A 256 15.31 15.76 16.51
N GLY A 257 15.04 14.85 17.46
CA GLY A 257 15.43 15.05 18.85
C GLY A 257 16.95 15.11 19.03
N GLN A 258 17.71 14.26 18.33
CA GLN A 258 19.18 14.30 18.35
C GLN A 258 19.73 15.61 17.79
N ARG A 259 19.24 16.07 16.63
CA ARG A 259 19.68 17.35 16.06
C ARG A 259 19.34 18.55 16.93
N TYR A 260 18.23 18.50 17.65
CA TYR A 260 17.89 19.53 18.63
C TYR A 260 18.88 19.52 19.80
N LEU A 261 19.21 18.35 20.35
CA LEU A 261 20.21 18.25 21.42
C LEU A 261 21.60 18.73 20.97
N ASP A 262 22.03 18.34 19.76
CA ASP A 262 23.29 18.80 19.17
C ASP A 262 23.32 20.33 19.03
N LEU A 263 22.20 20.93 18.60
CA LEU A 263 22.05 22.39 18.52
C LEU A 263 22.13 23.06 19.89
N VAL A 264 21.46 22.50 20.91
CA VAL A 264 21.50 23.04 22.27
C VAL A 264 22.93 23.01 22.81
N GLU A 265 23.67 21.93 22.56
CA GLU A 265 25.08 21.84 22.93
C GLU A 265 25.97 22.83 22.16
N GLU A 266 25.75 22.98 20.85
CA GLU A 266 26.47 23.95 20.02
C GLU A 266 26.28 25.38 20.57
N ILE A 267 25.04 25.75 20.89
CA ILE A 267 24.72 27.09 21.38
C ILE A 267 25.31 27.34 22.77
N ARG A 268 25.21 26.36 23.67
CA ARG A 268 25.83 26.43 24.99
C ARG A 268 27.35 26.61 24.88
N ASN A 269 27.99 25.90 23.96
CA ASN A 269 29.45 25.95 23.79
C ASN A 269 29.94 27.26 23.14
N ILE A 270 29.18 27.82 22.18
CA ILE A 270 29.60 29.01 21.42
C ILE A 270 29.16 30.32 22.10
N TYR A 271 27.96 30.34 22.66
CA TYR A 271 27.29 31.55 23.16
C TYR A 271 27.04 31.52 24.68
N HIS A 272 27.31 30.40 25.37
CA HIS A 272 27.06 30.24 26.81
C HIS A 272 25.60 30.50 27.22
N CYS A 273 24.66 30.19 26.32
CA CYS A 273 23.23 30.23 26.60
C CYS A 273 22.71 28.81 26.83
N ASP A 274 21.98 28.60 27.92
CA ASP A 274 21.29 27.34 28.19
C ASP A 274 19.90 27.36 27.55
N LEU A 275 19.62 26.32 26.77
CA LEU A 275 18.32 26.07 26.18
C LEU A 275 17.73 24.81 26.80
N PRO A 276 16.38 24.66 26.78
CA PRO A 276 15.71 23.43 27.16
C PRO A 276 16.33 22.21 26.50
N LYS A 277 16.66 21.20 27.29
CA LYS A 277 17.11 19.89 26.81
C LYS A 277 16.51 18.72 27.59
N ASP A 278 16.00 19.02 28.79
CA ASP A 278 15.45 18.03 29.70
C ASP A 278 14.23 17.37 29.06
N GLY A 279 14.07 16.07 29.25
CA GLY A 279 12.99 15.27 28.64
C GLY A 279 13.13 14.97 27.14
N VAL A 280 13.83 15.79 26.33
CA VAL A 280 14.06 15.48 24.90
C VAL A 280 14.88 14.20 24.74
N GLY A 281 15.90 14.01 25.59
CA GLY A 281 16.68 12.77 25.65
C GLY A 281 15.79 11.54 25.93
N ASP A 282 14.88 11.65 26.89
CA ASP A 282 13.96 10.56 27.26
C ASP A 282 12.98 10.23 26.12
N ILE A 283 12.44 11.25 25.44
CA ILE A 283 11.60 11.08 24.26
C ILE A 283 12.35 10.32 23.16
N THR A 284 13.61 10.70 22.87
CA THR A 284 14.42 9.97 21.88
C THR A 284 14.71 8.53 22.31
N HIS A 285 14.89 8.28 23.61
CA HIS A 285 15.09 6.94 24.14
C HIS A 285 13.84 6.07 23.99
N ARG A 286 12.65 6.59 24.35
CA ARG A 286 11.37 5.89 24.15
C ARG A 286 11.08 5.63 22.67
N ALA A 287 11.31 6.61 21.81
CA ALA A 287 11.18 6.43 20.36
C ALA A 287 12.13 5.34 19.81
N LYS A 288 13.34 5.19 20.37
CA LYS A 288 14.25 4.08 20.05
C LYS A 288 13.67 2.74 20.47
N LEU A 289 13.07 2.63 21.66
CA LEU A 289 12.43 1.40 22.12
C LEU A 289 11.26 1.01 21.19
N HIS A 290 10.39 1.96 20.83
CA HIS A 290 9.32 1.75 19.87
C HIS A 290 9.85 1.28 18.50
N CYS A 291 10.95 1.85 18.02
CA CYS A 291 11.58 1.42 16.76
C CYS A 291 12.05 -0.05 16.81
N HIS A 292 12.64 -0.48 17.92
CA HIS A 292 13.05 -1.88 18.11
C HIS A 292 11.83 -2.82 18.18
N MET A 293 10.78 -2.41 18.91
CA MET A 293 9.54 -3.18 18.98
C MET A 293 8.88 -3.31 17.59
N LEU A 294 8.82 -2.24 16.82
CA LEU A 294 8.26 -2.24 15.47
C LEU A 294 9.09 -3.09 14.50
N ALA A 295 10.42 -3.10 14.64
CA ALA A 295 11.29 -4.00 13.86
C ALA A 295 11.00 -5.49 14.17
N TYR A 296 10.72 -5.81 15.44
CA TYR A 296 10.27 -7.14 15.82
C TYR A 296 8.90 -7.49 15.23
N LEU A 297 7.92 -6.58 15.32
CA LEU A 297 6.59 -6.76 14.73
C LEU A 297 6.66 -6.97 13.21
N GLU A 298 7.51 -6.21 12.52
CA GLU A 298 7.76 -6.33 11.08
C GLU A 298 8.27 -7.73 10.72
N ALA A 299 9.27 -8.23 11.45
CA ALA A 299 9.81 -9.58 11.24
C ALA A 299 8.76 -10.67 11.51
N MET A 300 7.96 -10.50 12.56
CA MET A 300 6.90 -11.45 12.90
C MET A 300 5.78 -11.46 11.86
N LEU A 301 5.33 -10.30 11.39
CA LEU A 301 4.36 -10.18 10.30
C LEU A 301 4.89 -10.77 8.98
N ALA A 302 6.16 -10.53 8.65
CA ALA A 302 6.79 -11.14 7.48
C ALA A 302 6.81 -12.68 7.58
N SER A 303 7.10 -13.23 8.77
CA SER A 303 7.03 -14.67 9.01
C SER A 303 5.60 -15.22 8.83
N GLN A 304 4.59 -14.53 9.37
CA GLN A 304 3.19 -14.92 9.22
C GLN A 304 2.71 -14.84 7.76
N PHE A 305 3.15 -13.81 7.04
CA PHE A 305 2.90 -13.67 5.60
C PHE A 305 3.47 -14.86 4.82
N ASN A 306 4.74 -15.19 5.03
CA ASN A 306 5.39 -16.33 4.38
C ASN A 306 4.69 -17.65 4.70
N PHE A 307 4.26 -17.85 5.95
CA PHE A 307 3.47 -19.01 6.34
C PHE A 307 2.15 -19.09 5.57
N HIS A 308 1.38 -18.00 5.52
CA HIS A 308 0.12 -17.92 4.80
C HIS A 308 0.29 -18.21 3.30
N SER A 309 1.30 -17.60 2.66
CA SER A 309 1.61 -17.84 1.25
C SER A 309 1.96 -19.30 0.98
N ASN A 310 2.75 -19.95 1.85
CA ASN A 310 3.09 -21.37 1.71
C ASN A 310 1.84 -22.27 1.80
N VAL A 311 0.90 -21.97 2.71
CA VAL A 311 -0.37 -22.70 2.80
C VAL A 311 -1.20 -22.54 1.52
N LEU A 312 -1.29 -21.32 0.98
CA LEU A 312 -2.00 -21.08 -0.30
C LEU A 312 -1.35 -21.85 -1.46
N MET A 313 -0.02 -21.86 -1.55
CA MET A 313 0.69 -22.62 -2.60
C MET A 313 0.43 -24.13 -2.48
N GLN A 314 0.36 -24.68 -1.26
CA GLN A 314 0.00 -26.08 -1.04
C GLN A 314 -1.43 -26.39 -1.48
N GLN A 315 -2.40 -25.53 -1.17
CA GLN A 315 -3.78 -25.68 -1.61
C GLN A 315 -3.91 -25.61 -3.13
N GLN A 316 -3.17 -24.70 -3.76
CA GLN A 316 -3.12 -24.58 -5.22
C GLN A 316 -2.50 -25.83 -5.87
N ALA A 317 -1.43 -26.38 -5.30
CA ALA A 317 -0.83 -27.62 -5.77
C ALA A 317 -1.82 -28.80 -5.69
N GLN A 318 -2.57 -28.93 -4.60
CA GLN A 318 -3.60 -29.97 -4.46
C GLN A 318 -4.72 -29.82 -5.50
N SER A 319 -5.17 -28.59 -5.75
CA SER A 319 -6.19 -28.29 -6.76
C SER A 319 -5.71 -28.62 -8.17
N ALA A 320 -4.45 -28.28 -8.49
CA ALA A 320 -3.83 -28.62 -9.76
C ALA A 320 -3.70 -30.14 -9.96
N LEU A 321 -3.35 -30.90 -8.91
CA LEU A 321 -3.33 -32.36 -8.95
C LEU A 321 -4.72 -32.96 -9.18
N ALA A 322 -5.76 -32.42 -8.52
CA ALA A 322 -7.14 -32.85 -8.72
C ALA A 322 -7.62 -32.58 -10.16
N LEU A 323 -7.30 -31.41 -10.70
CA LEU A 323 -7.59 -31.06 -12.09
C LEU A 323 -6.88 -32.00 -13.07
N SER A 324 -5.59 -32.25 -12.87
CA SER A 324 -4.81 -33.19 -13.69
C SER A 324 -5.41 -34.61 -13.69
N LYS A 325 -5.83 -35.11 -12.52
CA LYS A 325 -6.53 -36.41 -12.42
C LYS A 325 -7.85 -36.40 -13.19
N SER A 326 -8.64 -35.32 -13.08
CA SER A 326 -9.89 -35.16 -13.83
C SER A 326 -9.64 -35.14 -15.34
N SER A 327 -8.68 -34.33 -15.80
CA SER A 327 -8.27 -34.28 -17.21
C SER A 327 -7.80 -35.63 -17.73
N LYS A 328 -7.05 -36.41 -16.93
CA LYS A 328 -6.64 -37.78 -17.29
C LYS A 328 -7.86 -38.70 -17.44
N ASN A 329 -8.83 -38.61 -16.54
CA ASN A 329 -10.06 -39.41 -16.61
C ASN A 329 -10.90 -39.03 -17.83
N ILE A 330 -11.02 -37.73 -18.13
CA ILE A 330 -11.69 -37.23 -19.34
C ILE A 330 -10.98 -37.76 -20.58
N ALA A 331 -9.65 -37.62 -20.68
CA ALA A 331 -8.89 -38.12 -21.82
C ALA A 331 -9.06 -39.64 -22.00
N ALA A 332 -9.07 -40.42 -20.91
CA ALA A 332 -9.31 -41.86 -20.96
C ALA A 332 -10.76 -42.18 -21.40
N ALA A 333 -11.76 -41.43 -20.92
CA ALA A 333 -13.15 -41.58 -21.36
C ALA A 333 -13.29 -41.22 -22.85
N SER A 334 -12.75 -40.09 -23.29
CA SER A 334 -12.72 -39.67 -24.69
C SER A 334 -11.99 -40.68 -25.59
N GLN A 335 -10.93 -41.33 -25.10
CA GLN A 335 -10.26 -42.41 -25.83
C GLN A 335 -11.18 -43.62 -26.02
N ARG A 336 -11.95 -44.01 -24.99
CA ARG A 336 -12.95 -45.08 -25.11
C ARG A 336 -14.07 -44.69 -26.07
N ASP A 337 -14.61 -43.48 -25.96
CA ASP A 337 -15.64 -42.97 -26.87
C ASP A 337 -15.15 -42.93 -28.32
N ALA A 338 -13.91 -42.49 -28.54
CA ALA A 338 -13.27 -42.50 -29.85
C ALA A 338 -13.08 -43.94 -30.38
N SER A 339 -12.77 -44.90 -29.50
CA SER A 339 -12.68 -46.32 -29.91
C SER A 339 -14.04 -46.88 -30.33
N SER A 340 -15.11 -46.55 -29.61
CA SER A 340 -16.49 -46.91 -29.97
C SER A 340 -16.92 -46.25 -31.28
N MET A 341 -16.55 -44.97 -31.49
CA MET A 341 -16.83 -44.23 -32.72
C MET A 341 -16.16 -44.86 -33.95
N LYS A 342 -14.92 -45.35 -33.79
CA LYS A 342 -14.22 -46.10 -34.84
C LYS A 342 -14.98 -47.36 -35.25
N THR A 343 -15.52 -48.11 -34.28
CA THR A 343 -16.32 -49.31 -34.56
C THR A 343 -17.58 -49.01 -35.38
N ILE A 344 -18.33 -47.97 -35.02
CA ILE A 344 -19.52 -47.55 -35.79
C ILE A 344 -19.10 -47.14 -37.20
N SER A 345 -18.01 -46.40 -37.33
CA SER A 345 -17.48 -45.97 -38.63
C SER A 345 -17.05 -47.15 -39.49
N TYR A 346 -16.48 -48.21 -38.90
CA TYR A 346 -16.17 -49.43 -39.65
C TYR A 346 -17.42 -50.15 -40.12
N LEU A 347 -18.46 -50.23 -39.29
CA LEU A 347 -19.75 -50.83 -39.68
C LEU A 347 -20.39 -50.07 -40.84
N THR A 348 -20.44 -48.74 -40.79
CA THR A 348 -21.00 -47.94 -41.88
C THR A 348 -20.19 -48.09 -43.17
N LEU A 349 -18.87 -48.17 -43.08
CA LEU A 349 -17.98 -48.35 -44.24
C LEU A 349 -18.19 -49.70 -44.94
N ILE A 350 -18.59 -50.74 -44.21
CA ILE A 350 -18.93 -52.06 -44.79
C ILE A 350 -20.36 -52.07 -45.35
N PHE A 351 -21.34 -51.53 -44.60
CA PHE A 351 -22.74 -51.62 -44.98
C PHE A 351 -23.14 -50.68 -46.12
N LEU A 352 -22.60 -49.46 -46.17
CA LEU A 352 -22.98 -48.45 -47.17
C LEU A 352 -22.73 -48.89 -48.62
N PRO A 353 -21.57 -49.48 -49.00
CA PRO A 353 -21.38 -49.99 -50.36
C PRO A 353 -22.26 -51.22 -50.63
N ALA A 354 -22.48 -52.08 -49.64
CA ALA A 354 -23.33 -53.26 -49.78
C ALA A 354 -24.80 -52.88 -50.02
N THR A 355 -25.33 -51.89 -49.30
CA THR A 355 -26.69 -51.39 -49.49
C THR A 355 -26.84 -50.65 -50.82
N PHE A 356 -25.82 -49.91 -51.26
CA PHE A 356 -25.83 -49.28 -52.59
C PHE A 356 -25.91 -50.32 -53.73
N VAL A 357 -25.10 -51.38 -53.66
CA VAL A 357 -25.18 -52.50 -54.61
C VAL A 357 -26.55 -53.19 -54.51
N SER A 358 -27.07 -53.44 -53.32
CA SER A 358 -28.41 -54.00 -53.14
C SER A 358 -29.51 -53.13 -53.74
N ALA A 359 -29.41 -51.80 -53.63
CA ALA A 359 -30.38 -50.88 -54.21
C ALA A 359 -30.33 -50.90 -55.74
N ILE A 360 -29.12 -50.88 -56.33
CA ILE A 360 -28.93 -50.99 -57.79
C ILE A 360 -29.53 -52.29 -58.32
N PHE A 361 -29.27 -53.43 -57.69
CA PHE A 361 -29.80 -54.72 -58.11
C PHE A 361 -31.29 -54.91 -57.77
N SER A 362 -31.85 -54.10 -56.86
CA SER A 362 -33.29 -54.05 -56.57
C SER A 362 -34.07 -53.28 -57.63
N THR A 363 -33.41 -52.46 -58.45
CA THR A 363 -34.04 -51.86 -59.63
C THR A 363 -34.15 -52.88 -60.75
N THR A 364 -35.17 -52.76 -61.61
CA THR A 364 -35.47 -53.70 -62.72
C THR A 364 -34.44 -53.72 -63.85
N ILE A 365 -33.24 -53.16 -63.63
CA ILE A 365 -32.16 -53.06 -64.62
C ILE A 365 -31.48 -54.41 -64.85
N PHE A 366 -31.49 -55.31 -63.86
CA PHE A 366 -30.88 -56.65 -63.95
C PHE A 366 -31.92 -57.75 -63.72
N ASP A 367 -32.38 -58.40 -64.80
CA ASP A 367 -33.31 -59.54 -64.74
C ASP A 367 -32.54 -60.86 -64.83
N PHE A 368 -32.37 -61.51 -63.67
CA PHE A 368 -31.66 -62.79 -63.57
C PHE A 368 -32.58 -64.01 -63.80
N GLN A 369 -33.89 -63.85 -64.06
CA GLN A 369 -34.79 -64.99 -64.29
C GLN A 369 -34.58 -65.63 -65.69
N ASN A 370 -34.03 -64.89 -66.65
CA ASN A 370 -33.80 -65.35 -68.02
C ASN A 370 -32.44 -66.05 -68.26
N TRP A 371 -31.65 -66.29 -67.20
CA TRP A 371 -30.27 -66.79 -67.33
C TRP A 371 -30.14 -68.33 -67.38
N GLY A 372 -31.22 -69.05 -67.68
CA GLY A 372 -31.21 -70.51 -67.83
C GLY A 372 -32.10 -70.98 -68.98
N ILE A 373 -31.53 -71.79 -69.87
CA ILE A 373 -32.30 -72.52 -70.89
C ILE A 373 -33.08 -73.62 -70.15
N GLY A 374 -34.41 -73.46 -70.08
CA GLY A 374 -35.33 -74.55 -69.76
C GLY A 374 -35.70 -74.71 -68.29
N GLY A 375 -36.94 -74.33 -68.00
CA GLY A 375 -37.83 -74.75 -66.92
C GLY A 375 -37.24 -75.52 -65.73
N ASN A 376 -37.22 -74.87 -64.58
CA ASN A 376 -37.86 -75.32 -63.34
C ASN A 376 -37.87 -74.15 -62.35
N ALA A 377 -38.95 -74.01 -61.59
CA ALA A 377 -39.15 -72.95 -60.60
C ALA A 377 -38.13 -73.08 -59.44
N SER A 378 -36.90 -72.66 -59.68
CA SER A 378 -35.93 -72.41 -58.62
C SER A 378 -36.26 -71.05 -58.02
N VAL A 379 -36.59 -71.04 -56.73
CA VAL A 379 -36.84 -69.81 -55.95
C VAL A 379 -35.58 -68.91 -55.89
N VAL A 380 -34.43 -69.42 -56.34
CA VAL A 380 -33.16 -68.70 -56.46
C VAL A 380 -32.69 -68.72 -57.92
N SER A 381 -32.46 -67.55 -58.52
CA SER A 381 -31.90 -67.45 -59.88
C SER A 381 -30.48 -68.03 -59.95
N PRO A 382 -30.08 -68.73 -61.05
CA PRO A 382 -28.70 -69.20 -61.26
C PRO A 382 -27.63 -68.10 -61.19
N GLY A 383 -27.99 -66.83 -61.39
CA GLY A 383 -27.07 -65.68 -61.43
C GLY A 383 -26.73 -65.04 -60.08
N TRP A 384 -27.18 -65.60 -58.95
CA TRP A 384 -26.96 -65.04 -57.60
C TRP A 384 -25.48 -64.77 -57.26
N TRP A 385 -24.54 -65.48 -57.89
CA TRP A 385 -23.11 -65.30 -57.69
C TRP A 385 -22.60 -63.93 -58.19
N VAL A 386 -23.24 -63.32 -59.20
CA VAL A 386 -22.88 -62.00 -59.73
C VAL A 386 -23.15 -60.90 -58.69
N PHE A 387 -24.24 -61.03 -57.93
CA PHE A 387 -24.55 -60.14 -56.82
C PHE A 387 -23.48 -60.21 -55.73
N ILE A 388 -23.04 -61.42 -55.36
CA ILE A 388 -21.97 -61.62 -54.37
C ILE A 388 -20.64 -61.05 -54.88
N LEU A 389 -20.31 -61.28 -56.15
CA LEU A 389 -19.08 -60.76 -56.75
C LEU A 389 -19.08 -59.23 -56.76
N SER A 390 -20.16 -58.59 -57.21
CA SER A 390 -20.29 -57.12 -57.27
C SER A 390 -20.26 -56.47 -55.89
N CYS A 391 -20.94 -57.07 -54.91
CA CYS A 391 -20.92 -56.62 -53.52
C CYS A 391 -19.50 -56.73 -52.93
N SER A 392 -18.85 -57.89 -53.10
CA SER A 392 -17.49 -58.12 -52.60
C SER A 392 -16.47 -57.15 -53.21
N LEU A 393 -16.57 -56.86 -54.51
CA LEU A 393 -15.68 -55.96 -55.22
C LEU A 393 -15.84 -54.51 -54.72
N THR A 394 -17.08 -54.05 -54.56
CA THR A 394 -17.37 -52.68 -54.11
C THR A 394 -16.90 -52.46 -52.67
N THR A 395 -17.12 -53.43 -51.78
CA THR A 395 -16.60 -53.40 -50.41
C THR A 395 -15.07 -53.43 -50.37
N LEU A 396 -14.43 -54.24 -51.22
CA LEU A 396 -12.97 -54.28 -51.36
C LEU A 396 -12.38 -52.94 -51.80
N ILE A 397 -13.00 -52.27 -52.78
CA ILE A 397 -12.56 -50.96 -53.27
C ILE A 397 -12.67 -49.91 -52.17
N THR A 398 -13.79 -49.89 -51.46
CA THR A 398 -14.06 -48.91 -50.38
C THR A 398 -13.07 -49.09 -49.22
N LEU A 399 -12.83 -50.34 -48.79
CA LEU A 399 -11.84 -50.66 -47.76
C LEU A 399 -10.41 -50.34 -48.22
N SER A 400 -10.06 -50.64 -49.46
CA SER A 400 -8.72 -50.37 -50.02
C SER A 400 -8.44 -48.87 -50.09
N GLY A 401 -9.43 -48.06 -50.51
CA GLY A 401 -9.33 -46.60 -50.54
C GLY A 401 -9.12 -46.01 -49.14
N TRP A 402 -9.91 -46.45 -48.16
CA TRP A 402 -9.76 -46.02 -46.76
C TRP A 402 -8.40 -46.41 -46.17
N PHE A 403 -7.94 -47.64 -46.42
CA PHE A 403 -6.67 -48.13 -45.92
C PHE A 403 -5.47 -47.36 -46.48
N TRP A 404 -5.52 -47.02 -47.78
CA TRP A 404 -4.48 -46.23 -48.43
C TRP A 404 -4.42 -44.80 -47.88
N TRP A 405 -5.58 -44.15 -47.70
CA TRP A 405 -5.67 -42.82 -47.09
C TRP A 405 -5.17 -42.82 -45.64
N HIS A 406 -5.62 -43.76 -44.81
CA HIS A 406 -5.20 -43.88 -43.41
C HIS A 406 -3.68 -44.09 -43.29
N ARG A 407 -3.06 -44.87 -44.18
CA ARG A 407 -1.59 -45.03 -44.22
C ARG A 407 -0.86 -43.75 -44.60
N GLY A 408 -1.44 -42.92 -45.46
CA GLY A 408 -0.88 -41.61 -45.83
C GLY A 408 -0.90 -40.63 -44.66
N ASP A 409 -2.02 -40.56 -43.93
CA ASP A 409 -2.17 -39.64 -42.81
C ASP A 409 -1.23 -39.98 -41.66
N VAL A 410 -1.09 -41.26 -41.28
CA VAL A 410 -0.19 -41.68 -40.18
C VAL A 410 1.27 -41.25 -40.45
N LYS A 411 1.76 -41.43 -41.68
CA LYS A 411 3.11 -41.00 -42.06
C LYS A 411 3.28 -39.48 -41.98
N ARG A 412 2.23 -38.72 -42.31
CA ARG A 412 2.23 -37.25 -42.24
C ARG A 412 2.30 -36.76 -40.78
N TRP A 413 1.56 -37.39 -39.87
CA TRP A 413 1.60 -37.08 -38.44
C TRP A 413 2.96 -37.41 -37.81
N GLU A 414 3.56 -38.56 -38.15
CA GLU A 414 4.90 -38.93 -37.68
C GLU A 414 5.99 -37.95 -38.14
N ASN A 415 5.94 -37.53 -39.41
CA ASN A 415 6.89 -36.54 -39.94
C ASN A 415 6.73 -35.18 -39.26
N THR A 416 5.49 -34.79 -38.96
CA THR A 416 5.19 -33.57 -38.20
C THR A 416 5.77 -33.68 -36.79
N GLN A 417 5.50 -34.76 -36.04
CA GLN A 417 6.10 -34.93 -34.71
C GLN A 417 7.63 -34.90 -34.71
N LYS A 418 8.27 -35.48 -35.72
CA LYS A 418 9.74 -35.43 -35.85
C LYS A 418 10.26 -34.00 -36.06
N SER A 419 9.52 -33.12 -36.75
CA SER A 419 9.93 -31.73 -36.90
C SER A 419 9.78 -30.93 -35.62
N TRP A 420 8.71 -31.14 -34.84
CA TRP A 420 8.53 -30.48 -33.53
C TRP A 420 9.57 -30.87 -32.48
N ASN A 421 10.12 -32.08 -32.56
CA ASN A 421 11.17 -32.56 -31.64
C ASN A 421 12.59 -32.19 -32.10
N ALA A 422 12.74 -31.62 -33.30
CA ALA A 422 14.02 -31.23 -33.88
C ALA A 422 14.28 -29.71 -33.81
N GLU A 423 13.24 -28.91 -33.52
CA GLU A 423 13.33 -27.53 -33.02
C GLU A 423 13.49 -27.52 -31.50
#